data_AF-A0A7S3T7K0-F1
#
_entry.id   AF-A0A7S3T7K0-F1
#
_cell.length_a   1.000
_cell.length_b   1.000
_cell.length_c   1.000
_cell.angle_alpha   90.00
_cell.angle_beta   90.00
_cell.angle_gamma   90.00
#
_symmetry.space_group_name_H-M   'P 1'
#
loop_
_entity.id
_entity.type
_entity.pdbx_description
1 polymer ?
#
loop_
_entity_poly.entity_id
_entity_poly.type
_entity_poly.pdbx_seq_one_letter_code
_entity_poly.pdbx_strand_id
1 'polypeptide(L)'
;FGSRFKRDQASSFSCQSNRWVAAMNIFRLSGDMLHLASIVLLVFKLHKSKSCVGVSCRMQEMYALVFIFRYMDLLWSFISVYNTVMKLIFITTTCYLVYLMRFKPPISQTYERSNDSFQYELYLLGPCFVLGLICTEEYTI
;
A
#
# COMPACT_ATOMS: atom_id res chain seq x y z
N PHE A 1 43.71 -5.07 -32.36
CA PHE A 1 42.99 -3.81 -32.10
C PHE A 1 41.52 -4.03 -31.72
N GLY A 2 40.74 -4.86 -32.43
CA GLY A 2 39.30 -5.08 -32.13
C GLY A 2 38.96 -5.77 -30.79
N SER A 3 39.87 -6.53 -30.18
CA SER A 3 39.63 -7.21 -28.90
C SER A 3 39.71 -6.31 -27.66
N ARG A 4 40.26 -5.10 -27.80
CA ARG A 4 40.29 -4.08 -26.72
C ARG A 4 38.99 -3.26 -26.71
N PHE A 5 38.53 -2.88 -27.90
CA PHE A 5 37.26 -2.17 -28.10
C PHE A 5 36.03 -2.95 -27.56
N LYS A 6 36.00 -4.28 -27.74
CA LYS A 6 34.93 -5.12 -27.15
C LYS A 6 34.94 -5.15 -25.61
N ARG A 7 36.12 -5.05 -24.98
CA ARG A 7 36.24 -5.01 -23.51
C ARG A 7 35.79 -3.66 -22.95
N ASP A 8 36.12 -2.57 -23.63
CA ASP A 8 35.72 -1.23 -23.22
C ASP A 8 34.20 -1.02 -23.38
N GLN A 9 33.59 -1.60 -24.42
CA GLN A 9 32.13 -1.57 -24.56
C GLN A 9 31.41 -2.46 -23.52
N ALA A 10 31.96 -3.63 -23.20
CA ALA A 10 31.40 -4.51 -22.16
C ALA A 10 31.53 -3.92 -20.74
N SER A 11 32.62 -3.19 -20.44
CA SER A 11 32.81 -2.52 -19.15
C SER A 11 31.89 -1.30 -18.98
N SER A 12 31.66 -0.52 -20.05
CA SER A 12 30.67 0.56 -20.03
C SER A 12 29.24 0.03 -19.89
N PHE A 13 28.88 -1.08 -20.56
CA PHE A 13 27.54 -1.69 -20.42
C PHE A 13 27.28 -2.25 -19.01
N SER A 14 28.27 -2.85 -18.37
CA SER A 14 28.14 -3.37 -17.00
C SER A 14 28.07 -2.25 -15.96
N CYS A 15 28.82 -1.14 -16.12
CA CYS A 15 28.71 0.04 -15.28
C CYS A 15 27.35 0.77 -15.44
N GLN A 16 26.88 0.89 -16.68
CA GLN A 16 25.55 1.43 -17.02
C GLN A 16 24.48 0.56 -16.36
N SER A 17 24.49 -0.77 -16.59
CA SER A 17 23.56 -1.74 -15.98
C SER A 17 23.53 -1.64 -14.45
N ASN A 18 24.67 -1.61 -13.78
CA ASN A 18 24.74 -1.53 -12.31
C ASN A 18 24.19 -0.19 -11.77
N ARG A 19 24.37 0.92 -12.50
CA ARG A 19 23.78 2.22 -12.18
C ARG A 19 22.25 2.20 -12.30
N TRP A 20 21.72 1.55 -13.33
CA TRP A 20 20.27 1.43 -13.54
C TRP A 20 19.62 0.50 -12.52
N VAL A 21 20.26 -0.62 -12.17
CA VAL A 21 19.79 -1.50 -11.07
C VAL A 21 19.76 -0.74 -9.74
N ALA A 22 20.79 0.06 -9.44
CA ALA A 22 20.79 0.92 -8.26
C ALA A 22 19.67 1.98 -8.30
N ALA A 23 19.49 2.66 -9.43
CA ALA A 23 18.43 3.66 -9.62
C ALA A 23 17.01 3.06 -9.48
N MET A 24 16.78 1.86 -10.02
CA MET A 24 15.50 1.15 -9.90
C MET A 24 15.18 0.75 -8.45
N ASN A 25 16.20 0.40 -7.66
CA ASN A 25 16.01 0.05 -6.26
C ASN A 25 15.76 1.29 -5.38
N ILE A 26 16.43 2.41 -5.69
CA ILE A 26 16.26 3.69 -4.98
C ILE A 26 14.85 4.25 -5.21
N PHE A 27 14.32 4.18 -6.43
CA PHE A 27 12.96 4.64 -6.71
C PHE A 27 11.90 3.79 -6.01
N ARG A 28 12.12 2.47 -5.91
CA ARG A 28 11.23 1.59 -5.16
C ARG A 28 11.26 1.92 -3.66
N LEU A 29 12.46 2.07 -3.09
CA LEU A 29 12.65 2.43 -1.68
C LEU A 29 12.05 3.80 -1.35
N SER A 30 12.23 4.81 -2.23
CA SER A 30 11.64 6.14 -2.02
C SER A 30 10.11 6.12 -2.10
N GLY A 31 9.54 5.27 -2.96
CA GLY A 31 8.10 5.02 -3.01
C GLY A 31 7.56 4.46 -1.69
N ASP A 32 8.25 3.50 -1.09
CA ASP A 32 7.87 2.94 0.21
C ASP A 32 7.95 4.00 1.34
N MET A 33 8.98 4.86 1.32
CA MET A 33 9.10 5.97 2.29
C MET A 33 7.98 7.01 2.15
N LEU A 34 7.60 7.37 0.92
CA LEU A 34 6.50 8.30 0.66
C LEU A 34 5.16 7.71 1.10
N HIS A 35 4.97 6.40 0.91
CA HIS A 35 3.78 5.70 1.39
C HIS A 35 3.70 5.75 2.92
N LEU A 36 4.81 5.51 3.61
CA LEU A 36 4.89 5.61 5.07
C LEU A 36 4.59 7.04 5.54
N ALA A 37 5.17 8.04 4.89
CA ALA A 37 4.92 9.45 5.20
C ALA A 37 3.44 9.81 5.08
N SER A 38 2.74 9.33 4.03
CA SER A 38 1.31 9.58 3.83
C SER A 38 0.46 9.07 5.00
N ILE A 39 0.71 7.85 5.46
CA ILE A 39 -0.05 7.22 6.54
C ILE A 39 0.26 7.87 7.89
N VAL A 40 1.52 8.22 8.15
CA VAL A 40 1.91 8.96 9.35
C VAL A 40 1.24 10.33 9.39
N LEU A 41 1.19 11.06 8.28
CA LEU A 41 0.50 12.35 8.19
C LEU A 41 -1.01 12.22 8.46
N LEU A 42 -1.64 11.16 7.96
CA LEU A 42 -3.05 10.88 8.21
C LEU A 42 -3.33 10.65 9.71
N VAL A 43 -2.52 9.81 10.37
CA VAL A 43 -2.59 9.58 11.83
C VAL A 43 -2.35 10.88 12.59
N PHE A 44 -1.34 11.65 12.20
CA PHE A 44 -0.99 12.90 12.87
C PHE A 44 -2.11 13.94 12.76
N LYS A 45 -2.73 14.09 11.58
CA LYS A 45 -3.91 14.94 11.39
C LYS A 45 -5.04 14.53 12.32
N LEU A 46 -5.37 13.23 12.37
CA LEU A 46 -6.43 12.72 13.22
C LEU A 46 -6.14 12.99 14.72
N HIS A 47 -4.88 12.80 15.12
CA HIS A 47 -4.46 13.02 16.51
C HIS A 47 -4.47 14.50 16.91
N LYS A 48 -4.10 15.41 16.00
CA LYS A 48 -4.10 16.87 16.22
C LYS A 48 -5.51 17.46 16.20
N SER A 49 -6.35 17.05 15.26
CA SER A 49 -7.70 17.61 15.12
C SER A 49 -8.69 17.05 16.15
N LYS A 50 -8.41 15.87 16.74
CA LYS A 50 -9.28 15.16 17.72
C LYS A 50 -10.75 15.00 17.25
N SER A 51 -11.01 15.21 15.98
CA SER A 51 -12.34 15.27 15.35
C SER A 51 -12.25 14.59 13.99
N CYS A 52 -13.23 13.75 13.67
CA CYS A 52 -13.33 13.07 12.36
C CYS A 52 -14.06 13.88 11.28
N VAL A 53 -14.33 15.17 11.54
CA VAL A 53 -15.03 16.03 10.59
C VAL A 53 -14.16 16.22 9.34
N GLY A 54 -14.63 15.69 8.20
CA GLY A 54 -13.91 15.70 6.92
C GLY A 54 -13.05 14.46 6.62
N VAL A 55 -13.10 13.40 7.45
CA VAL A 55 -12.48 12.10 7.15
C VAL A 55 -13.57 11.03 7.09
N SER A 56 -13.76 10.40 5.93
CA SER A 56 -14.73 9.30 5.77
C SER A 56 -14.21 8.02 6.40
N CYS A 57 -14.95 7.49 7.37
CA CYS A 57 -14.64 6.22 8.04
C CYS A 57 -14.69 5.04 7.05
N ARG A 58 -15.66 5.04 6.12
CA ARG A 58 -15.84 3.96 5.13
C ARG A 58 -14.67 3.82 4.18
N MET A 59 -14.09 4.94 3.74
CA MET A 59 -12.88 4.91 2.94
C MET A 59 -11.72 4.24 3.68
N GLN A 60 -11.62 4.44 4.99
CA GLN A 60 -10.59 3.80 5.79
C GLN A 60 -10.86 2.31 6.04
N GLU A 61 -12.14 1.91 6.21
CA GLU A 61 -12.54 0.50 6.21
C GLU A 61 -12.18 -0.17 4.86
N MET A 62 -12.42 0.50 3.73
CA MET A 62 -12.00 0.05 2.39
C MET A 62 -10.48 -0.05 2.24
N TYR A 63 -9.73 0.94 2.71
CA TYR A 63 -8.26 0.89 2.71
C TYR A 63 -7.75 -0.31 3.50
N ALA A 64 -8.32 -0.57 4.69
CA ALA A 64 -7.97 -1.74 5.49
C ALA A 64 -8.25 -3.05 4.75
N LEU A 65 -9.42 -3.20 4.12
CA LEU A 65 -9.77 -4.40 3.35
C LEU A 65 -8.83 -4.62 2.15
N VAL A 66 -8.54 -3.58 1.36
CA VAL A 66 -7.60 -3.69 0.24
C VAL A 66 -6.20 -4.09 0.71
N PHE A 67 -5.73 -3.54 1.83
CA PHE A 67 -4.44 -3.93 2.40
C PHE A 67 -4.43 -5.38 2.91
N ILE A 68 -5.53 -5.86 3.51
CA ILE A 68 -5.67 -7.27 3.90
C ILE A 68 -5.57 -8.17 2.67
N PHE A 69 -6.35 -7.90 1.60
CA PHE A 69 -6.31 -8.72 0.38
C PHE A 69 -4.94 -8.68 -0.30
N ARG A 70 -4.30 -7.51 -0.36
CA ARG A 70 -2.98 -7.35 -0.99
C ARG A 70 -1.85 -8.06 -0.23
N TYR A 71 -1.97 -8.17 1.09
CA TYR A 71 -0.91 -8.71 1.94
C TYR A 71 -1.23 -10.07 2.54
N MET A 72 -2.40 -10.65 2.26
CA MET A 72 -2.70 -12.06 2.56
C MET A 72 -1.69 -13.00 1.86
N ASP A 73 -1.21 -12.59 0.67
CA ASP A 73 -0.16 -13.27 -0.10
C ASP A 73 1.19 -13.35 0.63
N LEU A 74 1.44 -12.44 1.59
CA LEU A 74 2.68 -12.39 2.37
C LEU A 74 2.84 -13.60 3.33
N LEU A 75 1.74 -14.25 3.71
CA LEU A 75 1.79 -15.43 4.58
C LEU A 75 2.35 -16.66 3.86
N TRP A 76 2.28 -16.69 2.52
CA TRP A 76 2.71 -17.83 1.72
C TRP A 76 4.09 -17.63 1.07
N SER A 77 4.49 -16.37 0.83
CA SER A 77 5.78 -16.03 0.20
C SER A 77 6.60 -15.08 1.07
N PHE A 78 7.59 -15.63 1.78
CA PHE A 78 8.55 -14.87 2.58
C PHE A 78 9.81 -14.57 1.75
N ILE A 79 9.88 -13.38 1.15
CA ILE A 79 11.07 -12.95 0.39
C ILE A 79 12.15 -12.34 1.29
N SER A 80 11.80 -11.35 2.13
CA SER A 80 12.77 -10.63 2.97
C SER A 80 12.10 -9.95 4.18
N VAL A 81 12.80 -9.93 5.31
CA VAL A 81 12.32 -9.36 6.59
C VAL A 81 12.00 -7.87 6.47
N TYR A 82 12.75 -7.09 5.68
CA TYR A 82 12.47 -5.66 5.52
C TYR A 82 11.12 -5.41 4.84
N ASN A 83 10.85 -6.16 3.77
CA ASN A 83 9.60 -6.04 3.01
C ASN A 83 8.39 -6.50 3.83
N THR A 84 8.56 -7.50 4.71
CA THR A 84 7.46 -8.00 5.55
C THR A 84 7.15 -7.05 6.71
N VAL A 85 8.19 -6.53 7.38
CA VAL A 85 8.04 -5.58 8.50
C VAL A 85 7.38 -4.29 8.03
N MET A 86 7.82 -3.73 6.89
CA MET A 86 7.20 -2.51 6.35
C MET A 86 5.72 -2.72 6.04
N LYS A 87 5.36 -3.82 5.37
CA LYS A 87 3.96 -4.18 5.08
C LYS A 87 3.12 -4.39 6.34
N LEU A 88 3.70 -4.98 7.38
CA LEU A 88 3.01 -5.18 8.67
C LEU A 88 2.73 -3.85 9.36
N ILE A 89 3.68 -2.92 9.38
CA ILE A 89 3.49 -1.56 9.90
C ILE A 89 2.36 -0.85 9.14
N PHE A 90 2.30 -1.01 7.82
CA PHE A 90 1.21 -0.46 7.01
C PHE A 90 -0.16 -0.99 7.46
N ILE A 91 -0.33 -2.32 7.50
CA ILE A 91 -1.59 -2.97 7.90
C ILE A 91 -2.02 -2.52 9.29
N THR A 92 -1.11 -2.66 10.26
CA THR A 92 -1.38 -2.32 11.67
C THR A 92 -1.76 -0.85 11.83
N THR A 93 -1.13 0.06 11.10
CA THR A 93 -1.46 1.49 11.17
C THR A 93 -2.83 1.80 10.56
N THR A 94 -3.20 1.18 9.43
CA THR A 94 -4.57 1.32 8.88
C THR A 94 -5.63 0.71 9.80
N CYS A 95 -5.38 -0.47 10.38
CA CYS A 95 -6.28 -1.06 11.37
C CYS A 95 -6.40 -0.17 12.62
N TYR A 96 -5.29 0.45 13.05
CA TYR A 96 -5.28 1.39 14.16
C TYR A 96 -6.11 2.65 13.87
N LEU A 97 -6.07 3.18 12.64
CA LEU A 97 -6.93 4.30 12.22
C LEU A 97 -8.42 3.94 12.30
N VAL A 98 -8.81 2.79 11.76
CA VAL A 98 -10.20 2.28 11.86
C VAL A 98 -10.61 2.10 13.32
N TYR A 99 -9.72 1.53 14.14
CA TYR A 99 -9.94 1.37 15.57
C TYR A 99 -10.13 2.72 16.29
N LEU A 100 -9.30 3.72 15.98
CA LEU A 100 -9.42 5.06 16.54
C LEU A 100 -10.76 5.70 16.20
N MET A 101 -11.24 5.55 14.97
CA MET A 101 -12.52 6.11 14.54
C MET A 101 -13.72 5.40 15.16
N ARG A 102 -13.64 4.07 15.36
CA ARG A 102 -14.76 3.27 15.86
C ARG A 102 -14.87 3.27 17.39
N PHE A 103 -13.76 3.09 18.09
CA PHE A 103 -13.76 2.74 19.52
C PHE A 103 -13.23 3.83 20.46
N LYS A 104 -12.47 4.83 19.97
CA LYS A 104 -11.89 5.88 20.84
C LYS A 104 -12.73 7.17 20.82
N PRO A 105 -13.45 7.52 21.92
CA PRO A 105 -14.00 8.86 22.10
C PRO A 105 -12.84 9.86 22.32
N PRO A 106 -12.89 11.11 21.80
CA PRO A 106 -14.05 11.87 21.31
C PRO A 106 -14.43 11.66 19.82
N ILE A 107 -13.64 10.90 19.07
CA ILE A 107 -13.75 10.79 17.60
C ILE A 107 -14.98 9.96 17.18
N SER A 108 -15.27 8.91 17.95
CA SER A 108 -16.45 8.05 17.78
C SER A 108 -17.79 8.77 18.06
N GLN A 109 -17.77 9.86 18.82
CA GLN A 109 -19.00 10.58 19.20
C GLN A 109 -19.48 11.59 18.15
N THR A 110 -18.57 12.11 17.30
CA THR A 110 -18.92 12.95 16.13
C THR A 110 -19.30 12.11 14.90
N TYR A 111 -19.42 10.79 15.05
CA TYR A 111 -19.74 9.87 13.95
C TYR A 111 -21.25 9.78 13.72
N GLU A 112 -21.74 10.54 12.75
CA GLU A 112 -23.10 10.45 12.21
C GLU A 112 -23.28 9.16 11.40
N ARG A 113 -23.72 8.08 12.07
CA ARG A 113 -23.98 6.76 11.44
C ARG A 113 -25.10 6.80 10.38
N SER A 114 -25.92 7.86 10.39
CA SER A 114 -27.09 8.07 9.51
C SER A 114 -26.72 8.37 8.06
N ASN A 115 -25.57 9.02 7.80
CA ASN A 115 -25.19 9.51 6.47
C ASN A 115 -24.41 8.48 5.62
N ASP A 116 -24.17 7.27 6.13
CA ASP A 116 -23.23 6.30 5.55
C ASP A 116 -23.86 4.89 5.34
N SER A 117 -25.09 4.89 4.81
CA SER A 117 -25.92 3.69 4.51
C SER A 117 -25.81 3.18 3.06
N PHE A 118 -24.83 3.63 2.28
CA PHE A 118 -24.59 3.03 0.96
C PHE A 118 -23.70 1.80 1.11
N GLN A 119 -24.14 0.64 0.60
CA GLN A 119 -23.40 -0.63 0.66
C GLN A 119 -22.23 -0.64 -0.33
N TYR A 120 -21.23 0.22 -0.12
CA TYR A 120 -20.06 0.37 -0.99
C TYR A 120 -19.24 -0.94 -1.09
N GLU A 121 -19.30 -1.82 -0.08
CA GLU A 121 -18.68 -3.15 -0.13
C GLU A 121 -19.17 -3.97 -1.33
N LEU A 122 -20.48 -3.96 -1.62
CA LEU A 122 -21.02 -4.75 -2.72
C LEU A 122 -20.76 -4.10 -4.08
N TYR A 123 -20.90 -2.78 -4.16
CA TYR A 123 -20.75 -2.03 -5.42
C TYR A 123 -19.31 -1.85 -5.89
N LEU A 124 -18.32 -1.91 -4.99
CA LEU A 124 -16.91 -1.74 -5.36
C LEU A 124 -16.15 -3.07 -5.43
N LEU A 125 -16.47 -4.02 -4.53
CA LEU A 125 -15.84 -5.34 -4.54
C LEU A 125 -16.35 -6.20 -5.71
N GLY A 126 -17.64 -6.06 -6.07
CA GLY A 126 -18.23 -6.72 -7.23
C GLY A 126 -17.49 -6.46 -8.55
N PRO A 127 -17.36 -5.21 -9.02
CA PRO A 127 -16.62 -4.90 -10.24
C PRO A 127 -15.13 -5.21 -10.11
N CYS A 128 -14.52 -5.08 -8.94
CA CYS A 128 -13.12 -5.45 -8.73
C CYS A 128 -12.90 -6.97 -8.90
N PHE A 129 -13.83 -7.79 -8.38
CA PHE A 129 -13.81 -9.24 -8.54
C PHE A 129 -14.04 -9.66 -10.00
N VAL A 130 -15.02 -9.03 -10.68
CA VAL A 130 -15.30 -9.28 -12.11
C VAL A 130 -14.11 -8.86 -12.98
N LEU A 131 -13.51 -7.69 -12.73
CA LEU A 131 -12.31 -7.23 -13.43
C LEU A 131 -11.11 -8.13 -13.13
N GLY A 132 -10.94 -8.60 -11.90
CA GLY A 132 -9.90 -9.57 -11.53
C GLY A 132 -10.03 -10.88 -12.31
N LEU A 133 -11.25 -11.39 -12.46
CA LEU A 133 -11.52 -12.57 -13.29
C LEU A 133 -11.24 -12.31 -14.78
N ILE A 134 -11.55 -11.12 -15.31
CA ILE A 134 -11.34 -10.78 -16.73
C ILE A 134 -9.86 -10.49 -17.04
N CYS A 135 -9.12 -9.83 -16.14
CA CYS A 135 -7.71 -9.48 -16.33
C CYS A 135 -6.72 -10.55 -15.84
N THR A 136 -7.19 -11.74 -15.46
CA THR A 136 -6.30 -12.85 -15.11
C THR A 136 -5.72 -13.44 -16.40
N GLU A 137 -4.41 -13.24 -16.63
CA GLU A 137 -3.69 -13.73 -17.83
C GLU A 137 -3.41 -15.25 -17.79
N GLU A 138 -3.33 -15.86 -16.61
CA GLU A 138 -3.13 -17.32 -16.47
C GLU A 138 -4.16 -17.94 -15.52
N TYR A 139 -5.01 -18.80 -16.07
CA TYR A 139 -5.83 -19.73 -15.29
C TYR A 139 -5.03 -21.01 -15.10
N THR A 140 -4.41 -21.17 -13.92
CA THR A 140 -3.85 -22.47 -13.51
C THR A 140 -4.99 -23.34 -12.99
N ILE A 141 -5.07 -24.57 -13.51
CA ILE A 141 -6.02 -25.63 -13.17
C ILE A 141 -5.45 -26.46 -12.03
#